data_AF-A0A2L0CVM5-F1
#
_entry.id   AF-A0A2L0CVM5-F1
#
_cell.length_a   1.000
_cell.length_b   1.000
_cell.length_c   1.000
_cell.angle_alpha   90.00
_cell.angle_beta   90.00
_cell.angle_gamma   90.00
#
_symmetry.space_group_name_H-M   'P 1'
#
loop_
_entity.id
_entity.type
_entity.pdbx_description
1 polymer ?
#
loop_
_entity_poly.entity_id
_entity_poly.type
_entity_poly.pdbx_seq_one_letter_code
_entity_poly.pdbx_strand_id
1 'polypeptide(L)'
;FETKLIHTLVFKFLTVPLFRNVTLKCLTEIAGVTVSNYDEMFSNLFVQTMTQLETMLPLQTDIRSAYACGRDAEQNFIQNLAMFLCTFLKEHGTFAEQHPQQLANALHYLVLISEVEEVEIFKICLEYWNALATDLYREVPFATSGHVFLSSGSRRLLYQDVLNKVRYIMISRMAKPEEVLVVENDNGEVVREFMKDTDSINLYKNMRETLVYLTHLDYGDTERIMTEKLQNQVNGTEWSWKNLNTLCWAIGSISGAMHEEDEKRFLVTVIKDLLGLCEQKRGKDNKAIIASNIMYVVGQYPRFLRAHWKFLKTVVNKLFEFMHETHDGVQD
;
A
#
# COMPACT_ATOMS: atom_id res chain seq x y z
N PHE A 1 14.60 -32.12 5.60
CA PHE A 1 13.67 -32.29 4.48
C PHE A 1 13.35 -33.75 4.15
N GLU A 2 14.22 -34.71 4.49
CA GLU A 2 14.00 -36.15 4.20
C GLU A 2 13.05 -36.87 5.19
N THR A 3 12.61 -36.19 6.25
CA THR A 3 11.75 -36.76 7.29
C THR A 3 10.29 -36.31 7.12
N LYS A 4 9.34 -36.98 7.80
CA LYS A 4 7.92 -36.59 7.84
C LYS A 4 7.63 -35.36 8.72
N LEU A 5 8.64 -34.52 8.99
CA LEU A 5 8.55 -33.41 9.93
C LEU A 5 7.52 -32.37 9.49
N ILE A 6 7.60 -31.88 8.24
CA ILE A 6 6.68 -30.87 7.69
C ILE A 6 5.23 -31.34 7.81
N HIS A 7 4.94 -32.53 7.29
CA HIS A 7 3.62 -33.13 7.37
C HIS A 7 3.14 -33.26 8.84
N THR A 8 4.03 -33.62 9.77
CA THR A 8 3.65 -33.75 11.18
C THR A 8 3.33 -32.39 11.81
N LEU A 9 4.13 -31.36 11.54
CA LEU A 9 3.89 -29.98 12.00
C LEU A 9 2.54 -29.48 11.49
N VAL A 10 2.31 -29.57 10.18
CA VAL A 10 1.09 -29.05 9.54
C VAL A 10 -0.17 -29.78 10.02
N PHE A 11 -0.19 -31.12 9.99
CA PHE A 11 -1.43 -31.87 10.25
C PHE A 11 -1.69 -32.19 11.72
N LYS A 12 -0.67 -32.20 12.60
CA LYS A 12 -0.88 -32.54 14.03
C LYS A 12 -0.87 -31.33 14.96
N PHE A 13 -0.15 -30.26 14.62
CA PHE A 13 0.11 -29.18 15.57
C PHE A 13 -0.43 -27.82 15.12
N LEU A 14 -0.42 -27.53 13.81
CA LEU A 14 -0.84 -26.21 13.30
C LEU A 14 -2.30 -25.88 13.64
N THR A 15 -3.19 -26.87 13.52
CA THR A 15 -4.63 -26.73 13.80
C THR A 15 -4.99 -26.70 15.28
N VAL A 16 -4.05 -27.03 16.16
CA VAL A 16 -4.28 -27.08 17.61
C VAL A 16 -3.96 -25.70 18.20
N PRO A 17 -4.93 -24.95 18.77
CA PRO A 17 -4.73 -23.55 19.18
C PRO A 17 -3.54 -23.32 20.12
N LEU A 18 -3.25 -24.29 20.98
CA LEU A 18 -2.11 -24.25 21.92
C LEU A 18 -0.75 -24.29 21.21
N PHE A 19 -0.63 -25.01 20.09
CA PHE A 19 0.63 -25.22 19.37
C PHE A 19 0.75 -24.41 18.08
N ARG A 20 -0.37 -23.89 17.57
CA ARG A 20 -0.53 -23.10 16.35
C ARG A 20 0.60 -22.08 16.13
N ASN A 21 0.82 -21.19 17.09
CA ASN A 21 1.78 -20.09 16.95
C ASN A 21 3.22 -20.59 16.82
N VAL A 22 3.65 -21.49 17.70
CA VAL A 22 5.01 -22.06 17.67
C VAL A 22 5.21 -22.88 16.40
N THR A 23 4.20 -23.65 16.01
CA THR A 23 4.24 -24.46 14.78
C THR A 23 4.42 -23.57 13.56
N LEU A 24 3.65 -22.48 13.45
CA LEU A 24 3.75 -21.57 12.32
C LEU A 24 5.12 -20.88 12.26
N LYS A 25 5.68 -20.48 13.41
CA LYS A 25 7.06 -19.97 13.48
C LYS A 25 8.07 -20.99 12.94
N CYS A 26 7.98 -22.25 13.35
CA CYS A 26 8.83 -23.31 12.81
C CYS A 26 8.67 -23.47 11.29
N LEU A 27 7.44 -23.40 10.76
CA LEU A 27 7.19 -23.47 9.32
C LEU A 27 7.78 -22.25 8.59
N THR A 28 7.75 -21.06 9.19
CA THR A 28 8.42 -19.85 8.67
C THR A 28 9.93 -20.04 8.57
N GLU A 29 10.57 -20.57 9.62
CA GLU A 29 12.01 -20.84 9.59
C GLU A 29 12.37 -21.87 8.51
N ILE A 30 11.55 -22.91 8.33
CA ILE A 30 11.75 -23.89 7.26
C ILE A 30 11.57 -23.23 5.88
N ALA A 31 10.58 -22.35 5.74
CA ALA A 31 10.29 -21.60 4.50
C ALA A 31 11.38 -20.59 4.12
N GLY A 32 12.22 -20.16 5.08
CA GLY A 32 13.35 -19.27 4.82
C GLY A 32 14.63 -19.98 4.37
N VAL A 33 14.63 -21.31 4.28
CA VAL A 33 15.83 -22.07 3.91
C VAL A 33 16.04 -22.08 2.40
N THR A 34 17.15 -21.52 1.94
CA THR A 34 17.55 -21.48 0.52
C THR A 34 18.49 -22.63 0.17
N VAL A 35 17.94 -23.84 -0.03
CA VAL A 35 18.69 -25.03 -0.46
C VAL A 35 18.20 -25.56 -1.81
N SER A 36 19.14 -25.85 -2.70
CA SER A 36 18.87 -26.55 -3.95
C SER A 36 18.56 -28.03 -3.67
N ASN A 37 17.69 -28.66 -4.48
CA ASN A 37 17.33 -30.10 -4.46
C ASN A 37 16.13 -30.51 -3.58
N TYR A 38 15.42 -29.57 -2.96
CA TYR A 38 14.23 -29.88 -2.14
C TYR A 38 12.96 -29.18 -2.63
N ASP A 39 12.90 -28.82 -3.91
CA ASP A 39 11.83 -28.07 -4.56
C ASP A 39 10.44 -28.67 -4.26
N GLU A 40 10.29 -29.99 -4.41
CA GLU A 40 9.03 -30.69 -4.11
C GLU A 40 8.63 -30.57 -2.63
N MET A 41 9.59 -30.50 -1.71
CA MET A 41 9.30 -30.33 -0.28
C MET A 41 8.81 -28.92 0.04
N PHE A 42 9.34 -27.89 -0.64
CA PHE A 42 8.84 -26.52 -0.50
C PHE A 42 7.44 -26.35 -1.10
N SER A 43 7.19 -26.93 -2.28
CA SER A 43 5.83 -26.96 -2.85
C SER A 43 4.85 -27.67 -1.90
N ASN A 44 5.23 -28.82 -1.34
CA ASN A 44 4.42 -29.54 -0.37
C ASN A 44 4.19 -28.75 0.93
N LEU A 45 5.22 -28.07 1.44
CA LEU A 45 5.11 -27.18 2.61
C LEU A 45 4.05 -26.11 2.38
N PHE A 46 4.10 -25.41 1.24
CA PHE A 46 3.14 -24.37 0.91
C PHE A 46 1.72 -24.92 0.76
N VAL A 47 1.54 -25.94 -0.09
CA VAL A 47 0.21 -26.49 -0.39
C VAL A 47 -0.45 -27.06 0.86
N GLN A 48 0.28 -27.83 1.68
CA GLN A 48 -0.28 -28.42 2.90
C GLN A 48 -0.62 -27.33 3.93
N THR A 49 0.27 -26.32 4.10
CA THR A 49 0.04 -25.23 5.06
C THR A 49 -1.17 -24.39 4.63
N MET A 50 -1.27 -24.01 3.36
CA MET A 50 -2.41 -23.27 2.82
C MET A 50 -3.73 -24.04 2.98
N THR A 51 -3.73 -25.35 2.73
CA THR A 51 -4.93 -26.19 2.92
C THR A 51 -5.42 -26.15 4.38
N GLN A 52 -4.51 -26.21 5.37
CA GLN A 52 -4.90 -26.10 6.78
C GLN A 52 -5.30 -24.66 7.15
N LEU A 53 -4.63 -23.64 6.62
CA LEU A 53 -4.98 -22.24 6.87
C LEU A 53 -6.42 -21.92 6.45
N GLU A 54 -6.84 -22.38 5.27
CA GLU A 54 -8.20 -22.17 4.75
C GLU A 54 -9.28 -22.78 5.64
N THR A 55 -8.96 -23.86 6.37
CA THR A 55 -9.87 -24.47 7.35
C THR A 55 -9.92 -23.70 8.67
N MET A 56 -8.80 -23.14 9.11
CA MET A 56 -8.68 -22.43 10.39
C MET A 56 -9.14 -20.98 10.32
N LEU A 57 -8.92 -20.32 9.18
CA LEU A 57 -9.18 -18.91 8.95
C LEU A 57 -9.85 -18.75 7.59
N PRO A 58 -11.17 -18.88 7.48
CA PRO A 58 -11.86 -18.77 6.21
C PRO A 58 -11.57 -17.44 5.49
N LEU A 59 -11.47 -17.44 4.16
CA LEU A 59 -11.10 -16.25 3.37
C LEU A 59 -12.11 -15.10 3.47
N GLN A 60 -13.35 -15.37 3.86
CA GLN A 60 -14.39 -14.37 4.12
C GLN A 60 -14.26 -13.69 5.49
N THR A 61 -13.32 -14.11 6.34
CA THR A 61 -13.12 -13.50 7.65
C THR A 61 -12.58 -12.08 7.51
N ASP A 62 -13.25 -11.13 8.15
CA ASP A 62 -12.72 -9.78 8.34
C ASP A 62 -11.55 -9.83 9.34
N ILE A 63 -10.33 -9.98 8.81
CA ILE A 63 -9.10 -10.09 9.61
C ILE A 63 -8.84 -8.80 10.39
N ARG A 64 -9.15 -7.63 9.83
CA ARG A 64 -8.99 -6.33 10.51
C ARG A 64 -9.82 -6.31 11.80
N SER A 65 -11.11 -6.61 11.70
CA SER A 65 -12.00 -6.62 12.87
C SER A 65 -11.65 -7.76 13.84
N ALA A 66 -11.31 -8.94 13.33
CA ALA A 66 -10.90 -10.08 14.15
C ALA A 66 -9.61 -9.81 14.94
N TYR A 67 -8.67 -9.08 14.35
CA TYR A 67 -7.44 -8.66 15.04
C TYR A 67 -7.73 -7.64 16.15
N ALA A 68 -8.57 -6.64 15.86
CA ALA A 68 -8.93 -5.59 16.83
C ALA A 68 -9.67 -6.15 18.06
N CYS A 69 -10.50 -7.18 17.89
CA CYS A 69 -11.19 -7.86 18.99
C CYS A 69 -10.43 -9.09 19.54
N GLY A 70 -9.32 -9.48 18.91
CA GLY A 70 -8.53 -10.65 19.27
C GLY A 70 -7.72 -10.43 20.56
N ARG A 71 -7.29 -11.53 21.19
CA ARG A 71 -6.32 -11.48 22.29
C ARG A 71 -4.92 -11.71 21.75
N ASP A 72 -3.92 -11.59 22.62
CA ASP A 72 -2.51 -11.75 22.28
C ASP A 72 -2.24 -12.99 21.42
N ALA A 73 -2.85 -14.13 21.72
CA ALA A 73 -2.62 -15.37 20.99
C ALA A 73 -3.15 -15.35 19.55
N GLU A 74 -4.28 -14.69 19.30
CA GLU A 74 -4.86 -14.52 17.97
C GLU A 74 -4.11 -13.42 17.19
N GLN A 75 -3.76 -12.30 17.82
CA GLN A 75 -2.96 -11.22 17.21
C GLN A 75 -1.57 -11.72 16.79
N ASN A 76 -0.88 -12.44 17.69
CA ASN A 76 0.39 -13.10 17.37
C ASN A 76 0.25 -14.09 16.21
N PHE A 77 -0.88 -14.78 16.09
CA PHE A 77 -1.10 -15.70 14.97
C PHE A 77 -1.17 -14.98 13.64
N ILE A 78 -1.89 -13.84 13.56
CA ILE A 78 -1.95 -13.02 12.34
C ILE A 78 -0.57 -12.49 11.96
N GLN A 79 0.23 -12.02 12.93
CA GLN A 79 1.60 -11.60 12.67
C GLN A 79 2.48 -12.77 12.18
N ASN A 80 2.40 -13.94 12.82
CA ASN A 80 3.14 -15.14 12.39
C ASN A 80 2.72 -15.61 10.99
N LEU A 81 1.44 -15.46 10.64
CA LEU A 81 0.92 -15.74 9.31
C LEU A 81 1.47 -14.77 8.26
N ALA A 82 1.50 -13.47 8.56
CA ALA A 82 2.13 -12.47 7.70
C ALA A 82 3.59 -12.82 7.42
N MET A 83 4.35 -13.15 8.47
CA MET A 83 5.75 -13.56 8.35
C MET A 83 5.91 -14.83 7.51
N PHE A 84 5.14 -15.88 7.77
CA PHE A 84 5.18 -17.12 6.99
C PHE A 84 4.94 -16.86 5.49
N LEU A 85 3.86 -16.16 5.15
CA LEU A 85 3.48 -15.90 3.78
C LEU A 85 4.52 -15.02 3.07
N CYS A 86 4.98 -13.95 3.72
CA CYS A 86 6.01 -13.07 3.14
C CYS A 86 7.33 -13.82 2.94
N THR A 87 7.80 -14.58 3.93
CA THR A 87 9.03 -15.36 3.80
C THR A 87 8.93 -16.39 2.67
N PHE A 88 7.87 -17.21 2.65
CA PHE A 88 7.73 -18.24 1.62
C PHE A 88 7.62 -17.62 0.22
N LEU A 89 6.79 -16.59 0.04
CA LEU A 89 6.57 -15.99 -1.27
C LEU A 89 7.80 -15.21 -1.78
N LYS A 90 8.64 -14.65 -0.90
CA LYS A 90 9.92 -14.02 -1.28
C LYS A 90 10.95 -15.05 -1.74
N GLU A 91 11.16 -16.11 -0.95
CA GLU A 91 12.24 -17.08 -1.23
C GLU A 91 11.83 -18.14 -2.28
N HIS A 92 10.53 -18.46 -2.36
CA HIS A 92 10.01 -19.61 -3.11
C HIS A 92 8.77 -19.28 -3.94
N GLY A 93 8.56 -18.00 -4.28
CA GLY A 93 7.39 -17.54 -5.04
C GLY A 93 7.16 -18.28 -6.37
N THR A 94 8.23 -18.66 -7.07
CA THR A 94 8.14 -19.45 -8.32
C THR A 94 7.54 -20.84 -8.13
N PHE A 95 7.66 -21.43 -6.93
CA PHE A 95 7.00 -22.70 -6.62
C PHE A 95 5.52 -22.48 -6.27
N ALA A 96 5.18 -21.37 -5.60
CA ALA A 96 3.80 -21.00 -5.36
C ALA A 96 3.03 -20.71 -6.67
N GLU A 97 3.69 -20.13 -7.67
CA GLU A 97 3.11 -19.87 -9.01
C GLU A 97 2.69 -21.15 -9.76
N GLN A 98 3.29 -22.30 -9.43
CA GLN A 98 2.88 -23.60 -9.98
C GLN A 98 1.56 -24.11 -9.37
N HIS A 99 1.06 -23.43 -8.33
CA HIS A 99 -0.17 -23.75 -7.61
C HIS A 99 -1.11 -22.51 -7.56
N PRO A 100 -1.72 -22.10 -8.69
CA PRO A 100 -2.41 -20.81 -8.80
C PRO A 100 -3.53 -20.59 -7.79
N GLN A 101 -4.27 -21.64 -7.41
CA GLN A 101 -5.35 -21.52 -6.42
C GLN A 101 -4.80 -21.17 -5.04
N GLN A 102 -3.78 -21.90 -4.57
CA GLN A 102 -3.15 -21.66 -3.28
C GLN A 102 -2.41 -20.32 -3.26
N LEU A 103 -1.77 -19.94 -4.37
CA LEU A 103 -1.16 -18.62 -4.52
C LEU A 103 -2.20 -17.50 -4.42
N ALA A 104 -3.31 -17.59 -5.15
CA ALA A 104 -4.38 -16.60 -5.10
C ALA A 104 -4.93 -16.43 -3.67
N ASN A 105 -5.13 -17.55 -2.95
CA ASN A 105 -5.59 -17.54 -1.57
C ASN A 105 -4.54 -16.93 -0.61
N ALA A 106 -3.25 -17.26 -0.78
CA ALA A 106 -2.15 -16.69 0.00
C ALA A 106 -2.03 -15.17 -0.18
N LEU A 107 -2.10 -14.71 -1.44
CA LEU A 107 -2.12 -13.29 -1.79
C LEU A 107 -3.35 -12.58 -1.22
N HIS A 108 -4.51 -13.25 -1.23
CA HIS A 108 -5.72 -12.71 -0.63
C HIS A 108 -5.59 -12.55 0.90
N TYR A 109 -5.02 -13.54 1.61
CA TYR A 109 -4.70 -13.37 3.03
C TYR A 109 -3.77 -12.19 3.26
N LEU A 110 -2.70 -12.05 2.48
CA LEU A 110 -1.80 -10.91 2.64
C LEU A 110 -2.51 -9.57 2.44
N VAL A 111 -3.45 -9.47 1.50
CA VAL A 111 -4.28 -8.27 1.34
C VAL A 111 -5.12 -8.01 2.60
N LEU A 112 -5.84 -9.02 3.10
CA LEU A 112 -6.67 -8.89 4.30
C LEU A 112 -5.84 -8.52 5.54
N ILE A 113 -4.65 -9.11 5.70
CA ILE A 113 -3.69 -8.80 6.77
C ILE A 113 -3.15 -7.37 6.61
N SER A 114 -2.92 -6.92 5.37
CA SER A 114 -2.45 -5.55 5.07
C SER A 114 -3.47 -4.46 5.45
N GLU A 115 -4.73 -4.81 5.75
CA GLU A 115 -5.74 -3.88 6.25
C GLU A 115 -5.74 -3.74 7.78
N VAL A 116 -5.03 -4.63 8.51
CA VAL A 116 -4.92 -4.58 9.97
C VAL A 116 -4.26 -3.28 10.42
N GLU A 117 -4.84 -2.61 11.41
CA GLU A 117 -4.35 -1.34 11.96
C GLU A 117 -3.22 -1.54 12.97
N GLU A 118 -2.18 -2.28 12.55
CA GLU A 118 -0.94 -2.53 13.29
C GLU A 118 0.25 -2.23 12.39
N VAL A 119 1.13 -1.32 12.80
CA VAL A 119 2.21 -0.77 11.95
C VAL A 119 3.24 -1.84 11.65
N GLU A 120 3.61 -2.67 12.62
CA GLU A 120 4.62 -3.71 12.44
C GLU A 120 4.14 -4.82 11.48
N ILE A 121 2.87 -5.21 11.57
CA ILE A 121 2.27 -6.16 10.62
C ILE A 121 2.22 -5.57 9.21
N PHE A 122 1.88 -4.29 9.10
CA PHE A 122 1.85 -3.60 7.82
C PHE A 122 3.25 -3.50 7.18
N LYS A 123 4.31 -3.23 7.96
CA LYS A 123 5.70 -3.23 7.47
C LYS A 123 6.11 -4.58 6.89
N ILE A 124 5.76 -5.68 7.56
CA ILE A 124 6.04 -7.04 7.08
C ILE A 124 5.38 -7.26 5.70
N CYS A 125 4.11 -6.90 5.57
CA CYS A 125 3.39 -7.05 4.30
C CYS A 125 3.94 -6.12 3.21
N LEU A 126 4.25 -4.86 3.57
CA LEU A 126 4.81 -3.86 2.65
C LEU A 126 6.15 -4.31 2.08
N GLU A 127 7.00 -4.98 2.87
CA GLU A 127 8.26 -5.53 2.38
C GLU A 127 8.04 -6.54 1.26
N TYR A 128 7.06 -7.43 1.41
CA TYR A 128 6.68 -8.35 0.32
C TYR A 128 6.08 -7.62 -0.88
N TRP A 129 5.14 -6.69 -0.66
CA TRP A 129 4.52 -5.96 -1.77
C TRP A 129 5.52 -5.13 -2.57
N ASN A 130 6.51 -4.54 -1.91
CA ASN A 130 7.60 -3.83 -2.55
C ASN A 130 8.46 -4.77 -3.40
N ALA A 131 8.86 -5.92 -2.85
CA ALA A 131 9.63 -6.93 -3.57
C ALA A 131 8.88 -7.43 -4.81
N LEU A 132 7.61 -7.83 -4.65
CA LEU A 132 6.76 -8.28 -5.75
C LEU A 132 6.60 -7.21 -6.84
N ALA A 133 6.29 -5.97 -6.46
CA ALA A 133 6.12 -4.88 -7.42
C ALA A 133 7.42 -4.56 -8.17
N THR A 134 8.56 -4.61 -7.47
CA THR A 134 9.90 -4.43 -8.06
C THR A 134 10.22 -5.52 -9.06
N ASP A 135 9.98 -6.79 -8.71
CA ASP A 135 10.27 -7.93 -9.58
C ASP A 135 9.40 -7.91 -10.84
N LEU A 136 8.08 -7.69 -10.69
CA LEU A 136 7.18 -7.57 -11.83
C LEU A 136 7.49 -6.37 -12.72
N TYR A 137 7.99 -5.27 -12.16
CA TYR A 137 8.43 -4.12 -12.93
C TYR A 137 9.71 -4.42 -13.74
N ARG A 138 10.68 -5.11 -13.14
CA ARG A 138 11.95 -5.51 -13.80
C ARG A 138 11.74 -6.52 -14.92
N GLU A 139 10.67 -7.32 -14.85
CA GLU A 139 10.30 -8.26 -15.92
C GLU A 139 9.79 -7.59 -17.19
N VAL A 140 9.34 -6.33 -17.12
CA VAL A 140 8.89 -5.60 -18.31
C VAL A 140 10.12 -5.27 -19.16
N PRO A 141 10.27 -5.85 -20.38
CA PRO A 141 11.30 -5.39 -21.28
C PRO A 141 11.00 -3.92 -21.61
N PHE A 142 11.90 -3.01 -21.22
CA PHE A 142 11.82 -1.60 -21.62
C PHE A 142 11.51 -1.56 -23.12
N ALA A 143 10.34 -1.03 -23.47
CA ALA A 143 9.75 -1.14 -24.78
C ALA A 143 10.74 -0.68 -25.87
N THR A 144 11.40 -1.63 -26.52
CA THR A 144 11.93 -1.44 -27.86
C THR A 144 10.73 -1.38 -28.79
N SER A 145 10.28 -0.15 -29.04
CA SER A 145 9.58 0.26 -30.26
C SER A 145 8.31 -0.53 -30.63
N GLY A 146 7.15 0.05 -30.31
CA GLY A 146 6.02 0.07 -31.25
C GLY A 146 5.07 -1.12 -31.30
N HIS A 147 5.31 -2.21 -30.59
CA HIS A 147 4.32 -3.28 -30.48
C HIS A 147 4.18 -3.73 -29.02
N VAL A 148 3.10 -3.29 -28.38
CA VAL A 148 2.59 -3.90 -27.14
C VAL A 148 2.09 -5.29 -27.52
N PHE A 149 3.00 -6.25 -27.62
CA PHE A 149 2.60 -7.64 -27.51
C PHE A 149 2.10 -7.80 -26.08
N LEU A 150 0.77 -7.87 -25.94
CA LEU A 150 0.14 -8.63 -24.86
C LEU A 150 0.68 -10.06 -24.98
N SER A 151 1.86 -10.32 -24.42
CA SER A 151 2.35 -11.67 -24.26
C SER A 151 1.33 -12.36 -23.36
N SER A 152 0.57 -13.27 -23.94
CA SER A 152 -0.47 -14.09 -23.31
C SER A 152 0.07 -15.08 -22.27
N GLY A 153 1.15 -14.72 -21.57
CA GLY A 153 1.89 -15.53 -20.60
C GLY A 153 2.75 -14.69 -19.66
N SER A 154 2.46 -13.40 -19.49
CA SER A 154 3.18 -12.57 -18.51
C SER A 154 2.79 -13.00 -17.10
N ARG A 155 3.77 -13.37 -16.27
CA ARG A 155 3.64 -13.66 -14.82
C ARG A 155 2.73 -12.66 -14.11
N ARG A 156 2.75 -11.40 -14.55
CA ARG A 156 1.86 -10.32 -14.11
C ARG A 156 0.36 -10.65 -14.12
N LEU A 157 -0.14 -11.43 -15.09
CA LEU A 157 -1.57 -11.80 -15.15
C LEU A 157 -2.01 -12.60 -13.93
N LEU A 158 -1.10 -13.38 -13.31
CA LEU A 158 -1.37 -14.11 -12.07
C LEU A 158 -1.63 -13.17 -10.89
N TYR A 159 -1.09 -11.95 -10.94
CA TYR A 159 -1.14 -10.98 -9.86
C TYR A 159 -2.11 -9.81 -10.13
N GLN A 160 -2.70 -9.71 -11.32
CA GLN A 160 -3.44 -8.51 -11.73
C GLN A 160 -4.54 -8.10 -10.74
N ASP A 161 -5.35 -9.07 -10.30
CA ASP A 161 -6.45 -8.81 -9.35
C ASP A 161 -5.95 -8.38 -7.98
N VAL A 162 -4.82 -8.94 -7.50
CA VAL A 162 -4.25 -8.56 -6.21
C VAL A 162 -3.59 -7.18 -6.29
N LEU A 163 -2.90 -6.86 -7.39
CA LEU A 163 -2.20 -5.59 -7.53
C LEU A 163 -3.16 -4.39 -7.48
N ASN A 164 -4.38 -4.54 -8.01
CA ASN A 164 -5.44 -3.54 -7.86
C ASN A 164 -5.78 -3.27 -6.37
N LYS A 165 -5.97 -4.34 -5.58
CA LYS A 165 -6.23 -4.25 -4.13
C LYS A 165 -5.04 -3.64 -3.38
N VAL A 166 -3.82 -4.01 -3.76
CA VAL A 166 -2.60 -3.45 -3.16
C VAL A 166 -2.48 -1.95 -3.46
N ARG A 167 -2.75 -1.50 -4.70
CA ARG A 167 -2.82 -0.05 -5.01
C ARG A 167 -3.81 0.67 -4.11
N TYR A 168 -5.00 0.11 -3.95
CA TYR A 168 -6.04 0.68 -3.08
C TYR A 168 -5.55 0.83 -1.63
N ILE A 169 -4.87 -0.19 -1.08
CA ILE A 169 -4.30 -0.16 0.27
C ILE A 169 -3.18 0.89 0.38
N MET A 170 -2.23 0.90 -0.56
CA MET A 170 -1.12 1.86 -0.57
C MET A 170 -1.62 3.31 -0.61
N ILE A 171 -2.66 3.59 -1.40
CA ILE A 171 -3.29 4.91 -1.47
C ILE A 171 -4.04 5.23 -0.17
N SER A 172 -4.81 4.29 0.36
CA SER A 172 -5.66 4.52 1.54
C SER A 172 -4.87 4.66 2.85
N ARG A 173 -3.67 4.08 2.90
CA ARG A 173 -2.82 4.03 4.10
C ARG A 173 -1.49 4.78 3.97
N MET A 174 -1.31 5.60 2.92
CA MET A 174 -0.06 6.29 2.68
C MET A 174 0.44 7.00 3.94
N ALA A 175 1.69 6.75 4.31
CA ALA A 175 2.31 7.39 5.46
C ALA A 175 2.56 8.88 5.18
N LYS A 176 2.67 9.67 6.25
CA LYS A 176 2.89 11.11 6.15
C LYS A 176 4.27 11.42 5.53
N PRO A 177 4.35 12.24 4.47
CA PRO A 177 5.60 12.72 3.89
C PRO A 177 6.28 13.78 4.79
N GLU A 178 7.58 13.98 4.64
CA GLU A 178 8.33 14.90 5.52
C GLU A 178 8.07 16.39 5.25
N GLU A 179 7.52 16.71 4.08
CA GLU A 179 7.17 18.07 3.66
C GLU A 179 5.85 18.56 4.28
N VAL A 180 5.05 17.66 4.88
CA VAL A 180 3.75 18.01 5.48
C VAL A 180 3.92 18.28 6.97
N LEU A 181 3.75 19.55 7.35
CA LEU A 181 3.92 20.03 8.73
C LEU A 181 2.61 20.15 9.51
N VAL A 182 1.48 20.32 8.81
CA VAL A 182 0.15 20.49 9.43
C VAL A 182 -0.53 19.13 9.54
N VAL A 183 -0.84 18.71 10.76
CA VAL A 183 -1.43 17.40 11.08
C VAL A 183 -2.53 17.51 12.13
N GLU A 184 -3.39 16.50 12.18
CA GLU A 184 -4.33 16.30 13.28
C GLU A 184 -3.63 15.55 14.42
N ASN A 185 -3.66 16.10 15.65
CA ASN A 185 -3.14 15.42 16.84
C ASN A 185 -4.17 14.43 17.44
N ASP A 186 -3.78 13.69 18.48
CA ASP A 186 -4.67 12.73 19.16
C ASP A 186 -5.92 13.36 19.79
N ASN A 187 -5.91 14.68 20.00
CA ASN A 187 -7.05 15.44 20.52
C ASN A 187 -8.00 15.91 19.41
N GLY A 188 -7.71 15.63 18.14
CA GLY A 188 -8.49 16.11 16.98
C GLY A 188 -8.24 17.58 16.64
N GLU A 189 -7.13 18.15 17.10
CA GLU A 189 -6.75 19.54 16.82
C GLU A 189 -5.73 19.59 15.68
N VAL A 190 -5.85 20.60 14.84
CA VAL A 190 -4.88 20.85 13.77
C VAL A 190 -3.68 21.59 14.36
N VAL A 191 -2.53 20.92 14.34
CA VAL A 191 -1.28 21.40 14.93
C VAL A 191 -0.13 21.33 13.94
N ARG A 192 0.93 22.08 14.25
CA ARG A 192 2.20 22.02 13.53
C ARG A 192 3.13 21.00 14.18
N GLU A 193 3.62 20.04 13.41
CA GLU A 193 4.57 19.03 13.86
C GLU A 193 5.96 19.26 13.24
N PHE A 194 6.98 19.41 14.08
CA PHE A 194 8.37 19.59 13.65
C PHE A 194 9.23 18.32 13.81
N MET A 195 8.77 17.36 14.61
CA MET A 195 9.57 16.20 14.94
C MET A 195 9.51 15.20 13.78
N LYS A 196 10.69 14.85 13.27
CA LYS A 196 10.85 13.84 12.22
C LYS A 196 11.10 12.49 12.86
N ASP A 197 10.11 11.62 12.86
CA ASP A 197 10.29 10.21 13.19
C ASP A 197 10.93 9.47 12.01
N THR A 198 12.13 8.92 12.24
CA THR A 198 12.91 8.22 11.20
C THR A 198 12.19 6.96 10.72
N ASP A 199 11.48 6.27 11.61
CA ASP A 199 10.74 5.06 11.26
C ASP A 199 9.55 5.37 10.34
N SER A 200 8.78 6.41 10.68
CA SER A 200 7.70 6.94 9.84
C SER A 200 8.20 7.41 8.46
N ILE A 201 9.37 8.04 8.37
CA ILE A 201 9.98 8.45 7.10
C ILE A 201 10.37 7.24 6.24
N ASN A 202 10.94 6.20 6.85
CA ASN A 202 11.30 4.98 6.12
C ASN A 202 10.04 4.25 5.63
N LEU A 203 8.99 4.21 6.44
CA LEU A 203 7.69 3.69 6.02
C LEU A 203 7.15 4.43 4.79
N TYR A 204 7.15 5.77 4.81
CA TYR A 204 6.75 6.58 3.65
C TYR A 204 7.60 6.26 2.41
N LYS A 205 8.92 6.19 2.54
CA LYS A 205 9.81 5.86 1.41
C LYS A 205 9.48 4.52 0.79
N ASN A 206 9.28 3.48 1.60
CA ASN A 206 8.92 2.15 1.13
C ASN A 206 7.53 2.13 0.48
N MET A 207 6.54 2.80 1.06
CA MET A 207 5.20 2.92 0.46
C MET A 207 5.22 3.67 -0.86
N ARG A 208 5.98 4.77 -0.94
CA ARG A 208 6.18 5.56 -2.15
C ARG A 208 6.81 4.71 -3.25
N GLU A 209 7.90 4.01 -2.96
CA GLU A 209 8.57 3.15 -3.93
C GLU A 209 7.62 2.08 -4.46
N THR A 210 6.90 1.38 -3.57
CA THR A 210 5.91 0.37 -3.96
C THR A 210 4.83 0.97 -4.86
N LEU A 211 4.26 2.11 -4.49
CA LEU A 211 3.19 2.75 -5.27
C LEU A 211 3.71 3.26 -6.63
N VAL A 212 4.96 3.73 -6.71
CA VAL A 212 5.61 4.11 -7.97
C VAL A 212 5.76 2.90 -8.89
N TYR A 213 6.23 1.74 -8.41
CA TYR A 213 6.28 0.53 -9.23
C TYR A 213 4.88 0.08 -9.68
N LEU A 214 3.90 0.07 -8.77
CA LEU A 214 2.52 -0.27 -9.10
C LEU A 214 1.90 0.66 -10.16
N THR A 215 2.28 1.94 -10.15
CA THR A 215 1.84 2.94 -11.12
C THR A 215 2.49 2.72 -12.48
N HIS A 216 3.77 2.37 -12.54
CA HIS A 216 4.40 1.97 -13.81
C HIS A 216 3.79 0.70 -14.39
N LEU A 217 3.41 -0.26 -13.54
CA LEU A 217 2.72 -1.45 -13.98
C LEU A 217 1.37 -1.07 -14.61
N ASP A 218 0.53 -0.30 -13.92
CA ASP A 218 -0.79 0.11 -14.45
C ASP A 218 -1.18 1.51 -13.96
N TYR A 219 -0.81 2.54 -14.72
CA TYR A 219 -1.10 3.92 -14.34
C TYR A 219 -2.59 4.23 -14.47
N GLY A 220 -3.30 3.58 -15.39
CA GLY A 220 -4.73 3.76 -15.60
C GLY A 220 -5.54 3.29 -14.39
N ASP A 221 -5.15 2.16 -13.80
CA ASP A 221 -5.75 1.69 -12.54
C ASP A 221 -5.42 2.61 -11.36
N THR A 222 -4.18 3.08 -11.24
CA THR A 222 -3.80 4.07 -10.21
C THR A 222 -4.61 5.38 -10.35
N GLU A 223 -4.68 5.95 -11.56
CA GLU A 223 -5.44 7.18 -11.87
C GLU A 223 -6.92 7.00 -11.53
N ARG A 224 -7.51 5.85 -11.89
CA ARG A 224 -8.91 5.52 -11.59
C ARG A 224 -9.17 5.48 -10.08
N ILE A 225 -8.34 4.76 -9.30
CA ILE A 225 -8.52 4.67 -7.84
C ILE A 225 -8.39 6.05 -7.20
N MET A 226 -7.34 6.81 -7.53
CA MET A 226 -7.13 8.15 -6.95
C MET A 226 -8.27 9.11 -7.30
N THR A 227 -8.77 9.07 -8.54
CA THR A 227 -9.89 9.89 -8.99
C THR A 227 -11.19 9.53 -8.27
N GLU A 228 -11.49 8.24 -8.14
CA GLU A 228 -12.67 7.75 -7.42
C GLU A 228 -12.65 8.19 -5.94
N LYS A 229 -11.52 8.01 -5.26
CA LYS A 229 -11.36 8.46 -3.87
C LYS A 229 -11.46 9.97 -3.72
N LEU A 230 -10.93 10.74 -4.67
CA LEU A 230 -11.05 12.21 -4.67
C LEU A 230 -12.51 12.64 -4.83
N GLN A 231 -13.27 12.00 -5.73
CA GLN A 231 -14.69 12.27 -5.89
C GLN A 231 -15.47 11.96 -4.60
N ASN A 232 -15.11 10.89 -3.88
CA ASN A 232 -15.71 10.56 -2.59
C ASN A 232 -15.38 11.60 -1.49
N GLN A 233 -14.25 12.31 -1.59
CA GLN A 233 -13.97 13.47 -0.73
C GLN A 233 -14.84 14.67 -1.09
N VAL A 234 -14.99 14.98 -2.39
CA VAL A 234 -15.74 16.14 -2.90
C VAL A 234 -17.24 16.02 -2.64
N ASN A 235 -17.82 14.85 -2.93
CA ASN A 235 -19.24 14.60 -2.71
C ASN A 235 -19.60 14.41 -1.21
N GLY A 236 -18.59 14.24 -0.35
CA GLY A 236 -18.75 14.14 1.10
C GLY A 236 -19.00 12.72 1.64
N THR A 237 -19.06 11.69 0.79
CA THR A 237 -19.32 10.30 1.21
C THR A 237 -18.21 9.72 2.07
N GLU A 238 -16.94 10.04 1.77
CA GLU A 238 -15.77 9.57 2.52
C GLU A 238 -14.96 10.73 3.15
N TRP A 239 -15.56 11.93 3.24
CA TRP A 239 -14.86 13.12 3.71
C TRP A 239 -14.35 12.96 5.15
N SER A 240 -13.03 13.01 5.31
CA SER A 240 -12.36 13.18 6.60
C SER A 240 -10.96 13.76 6.36
N TRP A 241 -10.38 14.43 7.37
CA TRP A 241 -9.01 14.96 7.26
C TRP A 241 -8.01 13.85 6.98
N LYS A 242 -8.10 12.73 7.71
CA LYS A 242 -7.31 11.53 7.50
C LYS A 242 -7.39 11.02 6.06
N ASN A 243 -8.58 10.84 5.50
CA ASN A 243 -8.74 10.28 4.15
C ASN A 243 -8.26 11.24 3.06
N LEU A 244 -8.50 12.55 3.21
CA LEU A 244 -7.98 13.54 2.27
C LEU A 244 -6.45 13.58 2.31
N ASN A 245 -5.87 13.58 3.52
CA ASN A 245 -4.43 13.59 3.75
C ASN A 245 -3.77 12.39 3.08
N THR A 246 -4.18 11.16 3.41
CA THR A 246 -3.56 9.94 2.85
C THR A 246 -3.68 9.90 1.32
N LEU A 247 -4.83 10.31 0.78
CA LEU A 247 -5.02 10.43 -0.67
C LEU A 247 -4.04 11.42 -1.30
N CYS A 248 -3.93 12.63 -0.77
CA CYS A 248 -3.06 13.67 -1.34
C CYS A 248 -1.58 13.33 -1.16
N TRP A 249 -1.21 12.68 -0.06
CA TRP A 249 0.13 12.13 0.15
C TRP A 249 0.48 11.10 -0.92
N ALA A 250 -0.46 10.21 -1.25
CA ALA A 250 -0.30 9.22 -2.30
C ALA A 250 -0.24 9.85 -3.71
N ILE A 251 -1.06 10.88 -3.97
CA ILE A 251 -1.01 11.63 -5.23
C ILE A 251 0.37 12.29 -5.39
N GLY A 252 0.91 12.94 -4.35
CA GLY A 252 2.22 13.57 -4.44
C GLY A 252 3.36 12.56 -4.57
N SER A 253 3.25 11.38 -3.96
CA SER A 253 4.35 10.40 -3.91
C SER A 253 4.65 9.74 -5.26
N ILE A 254 3.68 9.70 -6.18
CA ILE A 254 3.83 9.14 -7.54
C ILE A 254 4.34 10.15 -8.58
N SER A 255 4.80 11.33 -8.16
CA SER A 255 5.35 12.33 -9.08
C SER A 255 6.44 11.76 -9.98
N GLY A 256 6.29 11.96 -11.30
CA GLY A 256 7.21 11.44 -12.31
C GLY A 256 6.98 9.99 -12.74
N ALA A 257 6.03 9.26 -12.14
CA ALA A 257 5.69 7.88 -12.54
C ALA A 257 4.77 7.80 -13.77
N MET A 258 4.25 8.94 -14.24
CA MET A 258 3.38 9.06 -15.42
C MET A 258 4.08 9.81 -16.55
N HIS A 259 3.67 9.51 -17.79
CA HIS A 259 4.03 10.32 -18.95
C HIS A 259 3.48 11.74 -18.79
N GLU A 260 4.17 12.74 -19.36
CA GLU A 260 3.87 14.15 -19.13
C GLU A 260 2.44 14.54 -19.53
N GLU A 261 1.89 13.96 -20.59
CA GLU A 261 0.52 14.23 -21.04
C GLU A 261 -0.54 13.65 -20.09
N ASP A 262 -0.35 12.42 -19.63
CA ASP A 262 -1.23 11.77 -18.65
C ASP A 262 -1.14 12.46 -17.29
N GLU A 263 0.08 12.75 -16.82
CA GLU A 263 0.33 13.50 -15.57
C GLU A 263 -0.37 14.87 -15.61
N LYS A 264 -0.26 15.58 -16.75
CA LYS A 264 -0.95 16.85 -16.95
C LYS A 264 -2.47 16.70 -16.85
N ARG A 265 -3.07 15.73 -17.53
CA ARG A 265 -4.54 15.49 -17.47
C ARG A 265 -4.97 15.21 -16.03
N PHE A 266 -4.26 14.30 -15.37
CA PHE A 266 -4.54 13.89 -14.01
C PHE A 266 -4.47 15.07 -13.02
N LEU A 267 -3.39 15.85 -13.05
CA LEU A 267 -3.18 16.98 -12.14
C LEU A 267 -4.18 18.11 -12.33
N VAL A 268 -4.59 18.40 -13.57
CA VAL A 268 -5.63 19.40 -13.82
C VAL A 268 -6.93 19.03 -13.11
N THR A 269 -7.32 17.75 -13.16
CA THR A 269 -8.51 17.25 -12.45
C THR A 269 -8.32 17.35 -10.94
N VAL A 270 -7.22 16.79 -10.42
CA VAL A 270 -6.94 16.77 -8.98
C VAL A 270 -7.00 18.17 -8.38
N ILE A 271 -6.29 19.13 -8.97
CA ILE A 271 -6.16 20.44 -8.33
C ILE A 271 -7.43 21.27 -8.49
N LYS A 272 -8.16 21.10 -9.60
CA LYS A 272 -9.49 21.72 -9.75
C LYS A 272 -10.45 21.25 -8.67
N ASP A 273 -10.47 19.95 -8.41
CA ASP A 273 -11.35 19.35 -7.40
C ASP A 273 -10.93 19.75 -5.98
N LEU A 274 -9.63 19.78 -5.66
CA LEU A 274 -9.13 20.25 -4.37
C LEU A 274 -9.42 21.75 -4.13
N LEU A 275 -9.25 22.60 -5.15
CA LEU A 275 -9.62 24.02 -5.05
C LEU A 275 -11.13 24.18 -4.85
N GLY A 276 -11.94 23.42 -5.59
CA GLY A 276 -13.39 23.39 -5.40
C GLY A 276 -13.80 22.95 -3.99
N LEU A 277 -13.14 21.91 -3.46
CA LEU A 277 -13.33 21.42 -2.10
C LEU A 277 -12.95 22.49 -1.05
N CYS A 278 -11.87 23.23 -1.28
CA CYS A 278 -11.41 24.33 -0.41
C CYS A 278 -12.44 25.48 -0.34
N GLU A 279 -13.13 25.76 -1.44
CA GLU A 279 -14.21 26.77 -1.47
C GLU A 279 -15.50 26.24 -0.85
N GLN A 280 -15.80 24.95 -1.03
CA GLN A 280 -17.01 24.30 -0.49
C GLN A 280 -16.96 24.14 1.03
N LYS A 281 -15.81 23.74 1.60
CA LYS A 281 -15.66 23.45 3.03
C LYS A 281 -15.45 24.73 3.82
N ARG A 282 -16.17 24.84 4.95
CA ARG A 282 -16.11 25.97 5.88
C ARG A 282 -15.31 25.59 7.13
N GLY A 283 -14.82 26.60 7.84
CA GLY A 283 -14.03 26.41 9.07
C GLY A 283 -12.53 26.47 8.80
N LYS A 284 -11.79 27.04 9.75
CA LYS A 284 -10.34 27.28 9.61
C LYS A 284 -9.56 25.97 9.44
N ASP A 285 -9.84 25.00 10.29
CA ASP A 285 -9.17 23.70 10.29
C ASP A 285 -9.36 22.96 8.97
N ASN A 286 -10.60 22.91 8.47
CA ASN A 286 -10.89 22.32 7.15
C ASN A 286 -10.09 23.01 6.03
N LYS A 287 -10.05 24.35 6.04
CA LYS A 287 -9.31 25.11 5.02
C LYS A 287 -7.80 24.88 5.14
N ALA A 288 -7.26 24.82 6.34
CA ALA A 288 -5.86 24.55 6.59
C ALA A 288 -5.43 23.18 6.08
N ILE A 289 -6.22 22.13 6.37
CA ILE A 289 -5.96 20.78 5.90
C ILE A 289 -6.02 20.70 4.36
N ILE A 290 -7.04 21.29 3.73
CA ILE A 290 -7.15 21.27 2.26
C ILE A 290 -6.02 22.07 1.62
N ALA A 291 -5.69 23.25 2.17
CA ALA A 291 -4.58 24.07 1.71
C ALA A 291 -3.25 23.31 1.79
N SER A 292 -2.93 22.72 2.95
CA SER A 292 -1.72 21.90 3.15
C SER A 292 -1.59 20.81 2.08
N ASN A 293 -2.69 20.09 1.79
CA ASN A 293 -2.70 19.06 0.75
C ASN A 293 -2.50 19.62 -0.68
N ILE A 294 -3.13 20.75 -1.02
CA ILE A 294 -2.89 21.42 -2.31
C ILE A 294 -1.43 21.83 -2.43
N MET A 295 -0.87 22.44 -1.38
CA MET A 295 0.52 22.90 -1.36
C MET A 295 1.49 21.74 -1.53
N TYR A 296 1.28 20.65 -0.79
CA TYR A 296 2.09 19.44 -0.92
C TYR A 296 2.00 18.85 -2.34
N VAL A 297 0.80 18.58 -2.86
CA VAL A 297 0.65 18.02 -4.21
C VAL A 297 1.33 18.92 -5.22
N VAL A 298 1.02 20.22 -5.24
CA VAL A 298 1.62 21.13 -6.21
C VAL A 298 3.15 21.21 -6.08
N GLY A 299 3.68 21.20 -4.85
CA GLY A 299 5.11 21.20 -4.57
C GLY A 299 5.84 19.96 -5.14
N GLN A 300 5.17 18.81 -5.17
CA GLN A 300 5.73 17.57 -5.72
C GLN A 300 5.79 17.53 -7.25
N TYR A 301 5.09 18.42 -7.98
CA TYR A 301 5.00 18.40 -9.45
C TYR A 301 5.62 19.64 -10.14
N PRO A 302 6.94 19.88 -10.00
CA PRO A 302 7.60 21.03 -10.60
C PRO A 302 7.67 21.00 -12.13
N ARG A 303 7.55 19.82 -12.76
CA ARG A 303 7.47 19.67 -14.23
C ARG A 303 6.20 20.33 -14.77
N PHE A 304 5.05 19.97 -14.19
CA PHE A 304 3.74 20.53 -14.53
C PHE A 304 3.71 22.06 -14.36
N LEU A 305 4.19 22.57 -13.21
CA LEU A 305 4.20 24.00 -12.94
C LEU A 305 5.03 24.81 -13.95
N ARG A 306 6.20 24.29 -14.35
CA ARG A 306 7.05 24.92 -15.35
C ARG A 306 6.38 25.04 -16.72
N ALA A 307 5.54 24.07 -17.09
CA ALA A 307 4.80 24.07 -18.35
C ALA A 307 3.52 24.93 -18.33
N HIS A 308 3.03 25.33 -17.15
CA HIS A 308 1.71 25.95 -16.97
C HIS A 308 1.76 27.26 -16.17
N TRP A 309 2.29 28.33 -16.78
CA TRP A 309 2.46 29.64 -16.13
C TRP A 309 1.21 30.21 -15.44
N LYS A 310 0.04 30.17 -16.10
CA LYS A 310 -1.22 30.66 -15.50
C LYS A 310 -1.54 29.93 -14.21
N PHE A 311 -1.29 28.62 -14.20
CA PHE A 311 -1.54 27.76 -13.07
C PHE A 311 -0.56 28.05 -11.93
N LEU A 312 0.73 28.12 -12.24
CA LEU A 312 1.77 28.51 -11.29
C LEU A 312 1.44 29.86 -10.64
N LYS A 313 1.00 30.85 -11.42
CA LYS A 313 0.58 32.15 -10.90
C LYS A 313 -0.60 32.03 -9.93
N THR A 314 -1.63 31.25 -10.26
CA THR A 314 -2.78 31.02 -9.38
C THR A 314 -2.36 30.36 -8.07
N VAL A 315 -1.51 29.32 -8.13
CA VAL A 315 -0.98 28.64 -6.94
C VAL A 315 -0.20 29.63 -6.08
N VAL A 316 0.76 30.36 -6.66
CA VAL A 316 1.59 31.33 -5.90
C VAL A 316 0.73 32.42 -5.26
N ASN A 317 -0.29 32.93 -5.95
CA ASN A 317 -1.23 33.87 -5.34
C ASN A 317 -2.00 33.23 -4.17
N LYS A 318 -2.41 31.96 -4.30
CA LYS A 318 -3.08 31.23 -3.23
C LYS A 318 -2.14 30.96 -2.04
N LEU A 319 -0.86 30.67 -2.29
CA LEU A 319 0.18 30.59 -1.25
C LEU A 319 0.28 31.91 -0.49
N PHE A 320 0.29 33.06 -1.19
CA PHE A 320 0.27 34.36 -0.52
C PHE A 320 -1.01 34.57 0.29
N GLU A 321 -2.18 34.13 -0.17
CA GLU A 321 -3.40 34.16 0.65
C GLU A 321 -3.23 33.31 1.92
N PHE A 322 -2.67 32.11 1.81
CA PHE A 322 -2.42 31.22 2.96
C PHE A 322 -1.40 31.77 3.94
N MET A 323 -0.39 32.52 3.48
CA MET A 323 0.56 33.23 4.36
C MET A 323 -0.10 34.30 5.24
N HIS A 324 -1.29 34.80 4.89
CA HIS A 324 -2.04 35.74 5.73
C HIS A 324 -3.00 35.03 6.70
N GLU A 325 -3.13 33.70 6.63
CA GLU A 325 -3.98 32.93 7.55
C GLU A 325 -3.27 32.81 8.90
N THR A 326 -4.02 32.96 10.00
CA THR A 326 -3.45 32.98 11.36
C THR A 326 -3.32 31.60 12.00
N HIS A 327 -3.47 30.52 11.22
CA HIS A 327 -3.50 29.17 11.74
C HIS A 327 -2.11 28.54 11.73
N ASP A 328 -1.74 27.89 12.83
CA ASP A 328 -0.38 27.40 13.06
C ASP A 328 0.03 26.35 12.01
N GLY A 329 1.21 26.55 11.40
CA GLY A 329 1.79 25.67 10.38
C GLY A 329 1.33 25.88 8.94
N VAL A 330 0.28 26.69 8.70
CA VAL A 330 -0.16 27.03 7.33
C VAL A 330 0.76 28.05 6.65
N GLN A 331 1.40 28.92 7.44
CA GLN A 331 2.28 29.97 6.94
C GLN A 331 3.69 29.47 6.53
N ASP A 332 4.10 28.31 7.04
CA ASP A 332 5.46 27.76 6.91
C ASP A 332 5.63 26.83 5.71
#